data_AF-A0A6N9U0E9-F1
#
_entry.id   AF-A0A6N9U0E9-F1
#
_cell.length_a   1.000
_cell.length_b   1.000
_cell.length_c   1.000
_cell.angle_alpha   90.00
_cell.angle_beta   90.00
_cell.angle_gamma   90.00
#
_symmetry.space_group_name_H-M   'P 1'
#
loop_
_entity.id
_entity.type
_entity.pdbx_description
1 polymer ?
#
loop_
_entity_poly.entity_id
_entity_poly.type
_entity_poly.pdbx_seq_one_letter_code
_entity_poly.pdbx_strand_id
1 'polypeptide(L)'
;MPLPPPAERAALDLLDAHLEALWGGREVPYRREPFRCAPEEGGELVRWALDRLRRIPREPGDAFTRQVGGLLTEYRSRRCPWNAAVLRLLEDPYTFVATGPRRHEDWPYDVDAVLHRSVADPRGWVRLDGDRDGAARHEVPAYPFDPPRPSELRGRLYPLEAEAAVAALAVMAEEWQGEPAPVRSRPDREGVLADARILLDRYGPGARHWTNATAAASDPAPDFLAAGLHGTASHTFLTSAYLDGLDLYEDLGVIAVGDDEVGVFWSIGAY
;
A
#
# COMPACT_ATOMS: atom_id res chain seq x y z
N MET A 1 0.85 16.77 7.23
CA MET A 1 1.15 17.46 5.96
C MET A 1 -0.14 18.04 5.40
N PRO A 2 -0.21 19.35 5.04
CA PRO A 2 -1.42 19.94 4.47
C PRO A 2 -1.77 19.28 3.12
N LEU A 3 -3.07 19.12 2.84
CA LEU A 3 -3.56 18.59 1.58
C LEU A 3 -3.40 19.64 0.46
N PRO A 4 -3.02 19.25 -0.77
CA PRO A 4 -2.95 20.18 -1.89
C PRO A 4 -4.35 20.75 -2.21
N PRO A 5 -4.44 21.95 -2.80
CA PRO A 5 -5.69 22.53 -3.27
C PRO A 5 -6.47 21.56 -4.20
N PRO A 6 -7.82 21.58 -4.21
CA PRO A 6 -8.62 20.62 -4.98
C PRO A 6 -8.29 20.55 -6.48
N ALA A 7 -8.01 21.70 -7.11
CA ALA A 7 -7.66 21.76 -8.53
C ALA A 7 -6.29 21.14 -8.83
N GLU A 8 -5.33 21.30 -7.92
CA GLU A 8 -4.00 20.72 -8.02
C GLU A 8 -4.04 19.21 -7.84
N ARG A 9 -4.81 18.74 -6.85
CA ARG A 9 -5.07 17.32 -6.64
C ARG A 9 -5.69 16.66 -7.87
N ALA A 10 -6.69 17.30 -8.49
CA ALA A 10 -7.32 16.77 -9.69
C ALA A 10 -6.32 16.60 -10.85
N ALA A 11 -5.41 17.56 -11.06
CA ALA A 11 -4.38 17.46 -12.09
C ALA A 11 -3.39 16.32 -11.81
N LEU A 12 -2.98 16.16 -10.54
CA LEU A 12 -2.11 15.07 -10.12
C LEU A 12 -2.77 13.70 -10.32
N ASP A 13 -4.04 13.57 -9.93
CA ASP A 13 -4.81 12.32 -10.06
C ASP A 13 -5.05 11.96 -11.53
N LEU A 14 -5.35 12.95 -12.38
CA LEU A 14 -5.52 12.75 -13.82
C LEU A 14 -4.23 12.29 -14.50
N LEU A 15 -3.08 12.84 -14.11
CA LEU A 15 -1.80 12.42 -14.66
C LEU A 15 -1.41 11.02 -14.18
N ASP A 16 -1.64 10.69 -12.90
CA ASP A 16 -1.41 9.34 -12.36
C ASP A 16 -2.20 8.31 -13.17
N ALA A 17 -3.52 8.53 -13.32
CA ALA A 17 -4.39 7.65 -14.09
C ALA A 17 -3.98 7.54 -15.57
N HIS A 18 -3.46 8.63 -16.16
CA HIS A 18 -2.95 8.60 -17.53
C HIS A 18 -1.69 7.76 -17.67
N LEU A 19 -0.70 7.96 -16.80
CA LEU A 19 0.55 7.20 -16.79
C LEU A 19 0.29 5.72 -16.50
N GLU A 20 -0.61 5.42 -15.58
CA GLU A 20 -1.04 4.07 -15.24
C GLU A 20 -1.75 3.37 -16.39
N ALA A 21 -2.62 4.08 -17.13
CA ALA A 21 -3.26 3.50 -18.30
C ALA A 21 -2.26 3.20 -19.42
N LEU A 22 -1.28 4.10 -19.65
CA LEU A 22 -0.21 3.86 -20.62
C LEU A 22 0.68 2.68 -20.22
N TRP A 23 1.01 2.56 -18.93
CA TRP A 23 1.76 1.42 -18.40
C TRP A 23 0.99 0.10 -18.57
N GLY A 24 -0.32 0.11 -18.36
CA GLY A 24 -1.20 -1.04 -18.64
C GLY A 24 -1.46 -1.32 -20.12
N GLY A 25 -0.75 -0.66 -21.05
CA GLY A 25 -0.88 -0.87 -22.50
C GLY A 25 -2.19 -0.33 -23.11
N ARG A 26 -2.95 0.49 -22.37
CA ARG A 26 -4.19 1.10 -22.87
C ARG A 26 -3.87 2.35 -23.69
N GLU A 27 -4.38 2.41 -24.91
CA GLU A 27 -4.35 3.65 -25.70
C GLU A 27 -5.33 4.67 -25.10
N VAL A 28 -4.79 5.66 -24.38
CA VAL A 28 -5.57 6.79 -23.87
C VAL A 28 -5.29 8.02 -24.74
N PRO A 29 -6.31 8.62 -25.38
CA PRO A 29 -6.12 9.85 -26.15
C PRO A 29 -5.53 10.95 -25.25
N TYR A 30 -4.34 11.44 -25.60
CA TYR A 30 -3.71 12.54 -24.88
C TYR A 30 -4.55 13.81 -25.04
N ARG A 31 -5.26 14.23 -23.99
CA ARG A 31 -5.97 15.52 -23.95
C ARG A 31 -5.14 16.52 -23.16
N ARG A 32 -4.75 17.62 -23.81
CA ARG A 32 -3.91 18.69 -23.21
C ARG A 32 -4.67 19.61 -22.25
N GLU A 33 -5.99 19.69 -22.43
CA GLU A 33 -6.88 20.66 -21.78
C GLU A 33 -6.95 20.52 -20.24
N PRO A 34 -6.99 19.31 -19.64
CA PRO A 34 -7.05 19.17 -18.18
C PRO A 34 -5.76 19.60 -17.46
N PHE A 35 -4.64 19.61 -18.16
CA PHE A 35 -3.31 19.85 -17.58
C PHE A 35 -2.85 21.32 -17.67
N ARG A 36 -3.63 22.20 -18.31
CA ARG A 36 -3.29 23.63 -18.49
C ARG A 36 -3.66 24.51 -17.28
N CYS A 37 -4.48 24.01 -16.34
CA CYS A 37 -5.06 24.80 -15.26
C CYS A 37 -4.53 24.47 -13.86
N ALA A 38 -3.43 23.71 -13.73
CA ALA A 38 -2.85 23.37 -12.42
C ALA A 38 -2.03 24.55 -11.84
N PRO A 39 -2.25 24.98 -10.58
CA PRO A 39 -1.46 26.02 -9.90
C PRO A 39 -0.02 25.56 -9.57
N GLU A 40 0.84 26.50 -9.11
CA GLU A 40 2.31 26.51 -9.30
C GLU A 40 3.11 25.26 -8.84
N GLU A 41 2.86 24.68 -7.66
CA GLU A 41 3.69 23.57 -7.10
C GLU A 41 3.34 22.20 -7.72
N GLY A 42 2.10 21.71 -7.59
CA GLY A 42 1.67 20.49 -8.29
C GLY A 42 1.69 20.63 -9.82
N GLY A 43 1.60 21.86 -10.31
CA GLY A 43 1.85 22.20 -11.70
C GLY A 43 3.30 21.93 -12.12
N GLU A 44 4.30 22.07 -11.25
CA GLU A 44 5.69 21.72 -11.56
C GLU A 44 5.88 20.21 -11.72
N LEU A 45 5.38 19.41 -10.78
CA LEU A 45 5.48 17.94 -10.86
C LEU A 45 4.76 17.40 -12.11
N VAL A 46 3.56 17.91 -12.40
CA VAL A 46 2.81 17.57 -13.61
C VAL A 46 3.58 17.96 -14.88
N ARG A 47 4.15 19.17 -14.94
CA ARG A 47 4.97 19.62 -16.08
C ARG A 47 6.20 18.74 -16.28
N TRP A 48 6.92 18.45 -15.20
CA TRP A 48 8.08 17.58 -15.20
C TRP A 48 7.75 16.20 -15.78
N ALA A 49 6.69 15.56 -15.28
CA ALA A 49 6.31 14.21 -15.71
C ALA A 49 5.82 14.21 -17.17
N LEU A 50 5.08 15.22 -17.61
CA LEU A 50 4.68 15.37 -19.01
C LEU A 50 5.88 15.57 -19.93
N ASP A 51 6.87 16.35 -19.53
CA ASP A 51 8.10 16.57 -20.30
C ASP A 51 8.97 15.31 -20.35
N ARG A 52 9.01 14.51 -19.28
CA ARG A 52 9.63 13.18 -19.28
C ARG A 52 8.92 12.23 -20.23
N LEU A 53 7.58 12.13 -20.12
CA LEU A 53 6.77 11.25 -20.96
C LEU A 53 6.97 11.53 -22.46
N ARG A 54 7.07 12.81 -22.86
CA ARG A 54 7.32 13.21 -24.26
C ARG A 54 8.66 12.73 -24.82
N ARG A 55 9.63 12.46 -23.95
CA ARG A 55 10.98 12.01 -24.35
C ARG A 55 11.09 10.50 -24.45
N ILE A 56 10.09 9.74 -23.99
CA ILE A 56 10.08 8.28 -24.06
C ILE A 56 9.71 7.87 -25.50
N PRO A 57 10.57 7.14 -26.23
CA PRO A 57 10.23 6.61 -27.55
C PRO A 57 9.05 5.64 -27.47
N ARG A 58 8.12 5.73 -28.41
CA ARG A 58 6.94 4.84 -28.46
C ARG A 58 7.26 3.42 -28.92
N GLU A 59 8.30 3.28 -29.72
CA GLU A 59 8.76 2.00 -30.25
C GLU A 59 10.19 1.69 -29.77
N PRO A 60 10.49 0.43 -29.40
CA PRO A 60 9.55 -0.70 -29.34
C PRO A 60 8.59 -0.60 -28.13
N GLY A 61 7.36 -1.09 -28.29
CA GLY A 61 6.28 -0.94 -27.30
C GLY A 61 6.60 -1.48 -25.90
N ASP A 62 7.37 -2.57 -25.78
CA ASP A 62 7.78 -3.12 -24.48
C ASP A 62 8.73 -2.17 -23.72
N ALA A 63 9.65 -1.54 -24.44
CA ALA A 63 10.57 -0.56 -23.89
C ALA A 63 9.85 0.73 -23.49
N PHE A 64 8.82 1.12 -24.25
CA PHE A 64 7.93 2.23 -23.87
C PHE A 64 7.21 1.91 -22.54
N THR A 65 6.54 0.76 -22.45
CA THR A 65 5.81 0.34 -21.24
C THR A 65 6.70 0.32 -20.01
N ARG A 66 7.91 -0.26 -20.12
CA ARG A 66 8.89 -0.30 -19.01
C ARG A 66 9.30 1.10 -18.55
N GLN A 67 9.57 2.01 -19.49
CA GLN A 67 9.96 3.39 -19.18
C GLN A 67 8.80 4.20 -18.59
N VAL A 68 7.56 3.98 -19.05
CA VAL A 68 6.38 4.60 -18.44
C VAL A 68 6.15 4.08 -17.03
N GLY A 69 6.35 2.77 -16.78
CA GLY A 69 6.31 2.21 -15.42
C GLY A 69 7.30 2.91 -14.49
N GLY A 70 8.57 3.03 -14.91
CA GLY A 70 9.58 3.76 -14.13
C GLY A 70 9.22 5.23 -13.90
N LEU A 71 8.64 5.91 -14.90
CA LEU A 71 8.15 7.28 -14.75
C LEU A 71 6.97 7.38 -13.77
N LEU A 72 6.04 6.42 -13.79
CA LEU A 72 4.90 6.35 -12.88
C LEU A 72 5.38 6.18 -11.43
N THR A 73 6.29 5.25 -11.17
CA THR A 73 6.88 5.04 -9.83
C THR A 73 7.60 6.32 -9.36
N GLU A 74 8.43 6.94 -10.22
CA GLU A 74 9.14 8.18 -9.87
C GLU A 74 8.16 9.34 -9.59
N TYR A 75 7.12 9.47 -10.42
CA TYR A 75 6.06 10.46 -10.24
C TYR A 75 5.32 10.28 -8.90
N ARG A 76 4.91 9.04 -8.58
CA ARG A 76 4.23 8.72 -7.32
C ARG A 76 5.10 9.00 -6.11
N SER A 77 6.39 8.62 -6.17
CA SER A 77 7.37 8.89 -5.12
C SER A 77 7.56 10.39 -4.87
N ARG A 78 7.61 11.21 -5.92
CA ARG A 78 7.75 12.68 -5.82
C ARG A 78 6.49 13.39 -5.31
N ARG A 79 5.34 12.71 -5.29
CA ARG A 79 4.05 13.33 -4.91
C ARG A 79 3.97 13.67 -3.42
N CYS A 80 4.48 12.80 -2.54
CA CYS A 80 4.57 13.07 -1.10
C CYS A 80 5.54 12.10 -0.40
N PRO A 81 6.05 12.46 0.80
CA PRO A 81 6.95 11.59 1.57
C PRO A 81 6.37 10.21 1.89
N TRP A 82 5.05 10.13 2.13
CA TRP A 82 4.37 8.86 2.40
C TRP A 82 4.40 7.93 1.19
N ASN A 83 4.10 8.44 -0.01
CA ASN A 83 4.23 7.66 -1.25
C ASN A 83 5.68 7.21 -1.47
N ALA A 84 6.66 8.07 -1.20
CA ALA A 84 8.06 7.72 -1.34
C ALA A 84 8.46 6.60 -0.38
N ALA A 85 8.00 6.64 0.87
CA ALA A 85 8.27 5.63 1.89
C ALA A 85 7.61 4.28 1.55
N VAL A 86 6.34 4.28 1.12
CA VAL A 86 5.65 3.01 0.84
C VAL A 86 6.25 2.30 -0.37
N LEU A 87 6.66 3.06 -1.40
CA LEU A 87 7.31 2.48 -2.58
C LEU A 87 8.69 1.91 -2.23
N ARG A 88 9.50 2.63 -1.45
CA ARG A 88 10.80 2.10 -0.99
C ARG A 88 10.70 0.87 -0.11
N LEU A 89 9.64 0.80 0.71
CA LEU A 89 9.51 -0.24 1.72
C LEU A 89 8.81 -1.50 1.19
N LEU A 90 7.76 -1.35 0.36
CA LEU A 90 6.77 -2.41 0.12
C LEU A 90 6.41 -2.61 -1.37
N GLU A 91 7.02 -1.90 -2.34
CA GLU A 91 6.71 -2.09 -3.78
C GLU A 91 7.14 -3.45 -4.32
N ASP A 92 8.26 -3.99 -3.84
CA ASP A 92 8.83 -5.26 -4.31
C ASP A 92 8.13 -6.52 -3.75
N PRO A 93 7.92 -6.67 -2.42
CA PRO A 93 7.27 -7.85 -1.88
C PRO A 93 5.77 -7.91 -2.23
N TYR A 94 5.19 -9.11 -2.18
CA TYR A 94 3.75 -9.27 -2.38
C TYR A 94 2.98 -8.68 -1.18
N THR A 95 2.54 -7.43 -1.34
CA THR A 95 1.85 -6.68 -0.30
C THR A 95 0.55 -6.04 -0.77
N PHE A 96 -0.33 -5.81 0.19
CA PHE A 96 -1.52 -4.98 0.05
C PHE A 96 -1.40 -3.79 1.02
N VAL A 97 -1.39 -2.57 0.49
CA VAL A 97 -1.34 -1.34 1.25
C VAL A 97 -2.43 -0.40 0.77
N ALA A 98 -3.43 -0.17 1.61
CA ALA A 98 -4.54 0.72 1.29
C ALA A 98 -4.99 1.53 2.50
N THR A 99 -5.47 2.73 2.23
CA THR A 99 -6.12 3.60 3.23
C THR A 99 -7.56 3.88 2.82
N GLY A 100 -8.44 3.94 3.82
CA GLY A 100 -9.83 4.36 3.69
C GLY A 100 -10.20 5.43 4.71
N PRO A 101 -11.37 6.08 4.54
CA PRO A 101 -11.90 7.01 5.52
C PRO A 101 -12.44 6.27 6.75
N ARG A 102 -12.32 6.88 7.92
CA ARG A 102 -12.94 6.44 9.16
C ARG A 102 -14.38 6.97 9.22
N ARG A 103 -15.36 6.12 8.90
CA ARG A 103 -16.78 6.55 8.79
C ARG A 103 -17.69 5.97 9.86
N HIS A 104 -17.29 4.83 10.43
CA HIS A 104 -18.13 4.13 11.39
C HIS A 104 -17.73 4.51 12.82
N GLU A 105 -18.56 4.26 13.82
CA GLU A 105 -18.05 4.26 15.21
C GLU A 105 -17.22 3.00 15.47
N ASP A 106 -17.59 1.91 14.81
CA ASP A 106 -16.90 0.63 14.90
C ASP A 106 -15.92 0.43 13.72
N TRP A 107 -14.63 0.60 13.97
CA TRP A 107 -13.58 0.60 12.93
C TRP A 107 -13.41 -0.68 12.10
N PRO A 108 -13.75 -1.90 12.55
CA PRO A 108 -13.73 -3.10 11.71
C PRO A 108 -14.54 -2.97 10.43
N TYR A 109 -15.62 -2.19 10.42
CA TYR A 109 -16.40 -1.94 9.20
C TYR A 109 -15.65 -1.07 8.19
N ASP A 110 -14.81 -0.14 8.66
CA ASP A 110 -13.96 0.65 7.75
C ASP A 110 -12.81 -0.20 7.19
N VAL A 111 -12.21 -1.09 7.99
CA VAL A 111 -11.19 -2.05 7.54
C VAL A 111 -11.76 -3.00 6.49
N ASP A 112 -12.94 -3.57 6.76
CA ASP A 112 -13.65 -4.44 5.82
C ASP A 112 -13.89 -3.74 4.48
N ALA A 113 -14.35 -2.49 4.51
CA ALA A 113 -14.54 -1.70 3.30
C ALA A 113 -13.22 -1.44 2.54
N VAL A 114 -12.10 -1.29 3.25
CA VAL A 114 -10.75 -1.15 2.64
C VAL A 114 -10.31 -2.45 1.98
N LEU A 115 -10.42 -3.60 2.66
CA LEU A 115 -10.06 -4.92 2.12
C LEU A 115 -10.89 -5.27 0.86
N HIS A 116 -12.17 -4.93 0.89
CA HIS A 116 -13.08 -5.08 -0.25
C HIS A 116 -12.94 -3.99 -1.32
N ARG A 117 -11.99 -3.05 -1.16
CA ARG A 117 -11.75 -1.93 -2.10
C ARG A 117 -12.99 -1.08 -2.38
N SER A 118 -13.94 -1.06 -1.43
CA SER A 118 -15.23 -0.36 -1.55
C SER A 118 -15.14 1.13 -1.22
N VAL A 119 -13.97 1.59 -0.79
CA VAL A 119 -13.67 2.98 -0.49
C VAL A 119 -12.39 3.44 -1.17
N ALA A 120 -12.34 4.73 -1.49
CA ALA A 120 -11.15 5.40 -2.01
C ALA A 120 -10.33 6.02 -0.86
N ASP A 121 -9.04 6.19 -1.10
CA ASP A 121 -8.16 6.94 -0.20
C ASP A 121 -8.63 8.41 -0.13
N PRO A 122 -8.92 8.95 1.07
CA PRO A 122 -9.42 10.32 1.21
C PRO A 122 -8.41 11.39 0.78
N ARG A 123 -7.11 11.10 0.75
CA ARG A 123 -6.01 11.95 0.29
C ARG A 123 -5.56 11.66 -1.14
N GLY A 124 -6.00 10.54 -1.73
CA GLY A 124 -5.64 10.13 -3.09
C GLY A 124 -4.17 9.73 -3.20
N TRP A 125 -3.58 9.22 -2.12
CA TRP A 125 -2.21 8.72 -2.10
C TRP A 125 -2.15 7.31 -2.69
N VAL A 126 -0.92 6.83 -2.93
CA VAL A 126 -0.72 5.57 -3.65
C VAL A 126 -1.30 4.39 -2.85
N ARG A 127 -1.86 3.42 -3.57
CA ARG A 127 -2.26 2.11 -3.05
C ARG A 127 -1.34 1.06 -3.68
N LEU A 128 -0.78 0.16 -2.86
CA LEU A 128 -0.11 -1.03 -3.36
C LEU A 128 -1.12 -2.17 -3.33
N ASP A 129 -1.50 -2.65 -4.50
CA ASP A 129 -2.58 -3.63 -4.68
C ASP A 129 -2.41 -4.27 -6.06
N GLY A 130 -1.58 -5.31 -6.10
CA GLY A 130 -1.25 -6.04 -7.34
C GLY A 130 -2.49 -6.69 -7.98
N ASP A 131 -3.46 -7.07 -7.15
CA ASP A 131 -4.65 -7.83 -7.57
C ASP A 131 -5.87 -6.97 -7.90
N ARG A 132 -5.77 -5.64 -7.80
CA ARG A 132 -6.92 -4.74 -7.95
C ARG A 132 -7.72 -4.97 -9.23
N ASP A 133 -7.02 -5.30 -10.32
CA ASP A 133 -7.55 -5.53 -11.67
C ASP A 133 -7.52 -7.03 -12.05
N GLY A 134 -7.17 -7.91 -11.09
CA GLY A 134 -7.02 -9.35 -11.28
C GLY A 134 -8.35 -10.07 -11.47
N ALA A 135 -8.37 -11.10 -12.32
CA ALA A 135 -9.59 -11.85 -12.64
C ALA A 135 -10.10 -12.69 -11.46
N ALA A 136 -9.20 -13.11 -10.55
CA ALA A 136 -9.54 -13.78 -9.29
C ALA A 136 -10.61 -13.04 -8.47
N ARG A 137 -10.68 -11.70 -8.60
CA ARG A 137 -11.67 -10.87 -7.92
C ARG A 137 -13.12 -11.10 -8.35
N HIS A 138 -13.35 -11.73 -9.50
CA HIS A 138 -14.70 -12.13 -9.91
C HIS A 138 -15.23 -13.30 -9.06
N GLU A 139 -14.33 -14.16 -8.59
CA GLU A 139 -14.66 -15.31 -7.74
C GLU A 139 -14.60 -14.95 -6.26
N VAL A 140 -13.55 -14.23 -5.85
CA VAL A 140 -13.33 -13.77 -4.48
C VAL A 140 -13.24 -12.24 -4.47
N PRO A 141 -14.33 -11.51 -4.18
CA PRO A 141 -14.38 -10.04 -4.32
C PRO A 141 -13.28 -9.26 -3.58
N ALA A 142 -12.83 -9.80 -2.44
CA ALA A 142 -11.76 -9.25 -1.60
C ALA A 142 -10.37 -9.85 -1.88
N TYR A 143 -10.20 -10.67 -2.92
CA TYR A 143 -8.94 -11.36 -3.24
C TYR A 143 -7.72 -10.43 -3.07
N PRO A 144 -6.64 -10.89 -2.41
CA PRO A 144 -6.38 -12.25 -1.94
C PRO A 144 -7.03 -12.61 -0.59
N PHE A 145 -7.89 -11.74 -0.06
CA PHE A 145 -8.49 -11.92 1.26
C PHE A 145 -9.82 -12.69 1.21
N ASP A 146 -10.08 -13.46 2.27
CA ASP A 146 -11.40 -13.90 2.72
C ASP A 146 -11.57 -13.47 4.19
N PRO A 147 -11.72 -12.15 4.44
CA PRO A 147 -11.64 -11.63 5.79
C PRO A 147 -12.85 -12.07 6.63
N PRO A 148 -12.67 -12.30 7.94
CA PRO A 148 -13.78 -12.51 8.85
C PRO A 148 -14.77 -11.35 8.79
N ARG A 149 -16.04 -11.61 9.13
CA ARG A 149 -17.05 -10.55 9.22
C ARG A 149 -16.57 -9.44 10.17
N PRO A 150 -16.94 -8.16 9.95
CA PRO A 150 -16.52 -7.05 10.82
C PRO A 150 -16.78 -7.29 12.31
N SER A 151 -17.88 -7.97 12.66
CA SER A 151 -18.23 -8.33 14.04
C SER A 151 -17.28 -9.35 14.69
N GLU A 152 -16.59 -10.15 13.88
CA GLU A 152 -15.67 -11.22 14.31
C GLU A 152 -14.20 -10.80 14.26
N LEU A 153 -13.90 -9.76 13.47
CA LEU A 153 -12.56 -9.26 13.20
C LEU A 153 -11.80 -8.89 14.49
N ARG A 154 -12.49 -8.32 15.50
CA ARG A 154 -11.90 -8.04 16.82
C ARG A 154 -11.41 -9.28 17.57
N GLY A 155 -12.03 -10.44 17.34
CA GLY A 155 -11.62 -11.69 17.98
C GLY A 155 -10.34 -12.29 17.40
N ARG A 156 -9.87 -11.77 16.26
CA ARG A 156 -8.71 -12.27 15.51
C ARG A 156 -7.62 -11.23 15.33
N LEU A 157 -7.80 -10.06 15.95
CA LEU A 157 -6.83 -8.97 15.92
C LEU A 157 -6.44 -8.58 17.34
N TYR A 158 -5.15 -8.32 17.51
CA TYR A 158 -4.56 -8.00 18.80
C TYR A 158 -4.00 -6.59 18.78
N PRO A 159 -4.21 -5.79 19.84
CA PRO A 159 -3.63 -4.46 19.95
C PRO A 159 -2.10 -4.51 19.87
N LEU A 160 -1.51 -3.50 19.23
CA LEU A 160 -0.06 -3.30 19.18
C LEU A 160 0.34 -1.94 19.75
N GLU A 161 1.47 -1.93 20.45
CA GLU A 161 2.19 -0.71 20.76
C GLU A 161 2.80 -0.10 19.48
N ALA A 162 2.99 1.21 19.47
CA ALA A 162 3.40 1.94 18.27
C ALA A 162 4.75 1.46 17.68
N GLU A 163 5.76 1.26 18.53
CA GLU A 163 7.07 0.77 18.05
C GLU A 163 7.01 -0.68 17.54
N ALA A 164 6.13 -1.51 18.13
CA ALA A 164 5.92 -2.86 17.62
C ALA A 164 5.17 -2.86 16.28
N ALA A 165 4.23 -1.94 16.07
CA ALA A 165 3.60 -1.73 14.76
C ALA A 165 4.62 -1.26 13.69
N VAL A 166 5.57 -0.38 14.05
CA VAL A 166 6.69 0.00 13.17
C VAL A 166 7.52 -1.22 12.81
N ALA A 167 7.89 -2.05 13.79
CA ALA A 167 8.67 -3.25 13.57
C ALA A 167 7.93 -4.28 12.69
N ALA A 168 6.64 -4.51 12.95
CA ALA A 168 5.79 -5.39 12.15
C ALA A 168 5.68 -4.93 10.70
N LEU A 169 5.51 -3.62 10.47
CA LEU A 169 5.46 -3.05 9.12
C LEU A 169 6.82 -3.12 8.41
N ALA A 170 7.92 -2.95 9.16
CA ALA A 170 9.26 -3.04 8.61
C ALA A 170 9.61 -4.46 8.12
N VAL A 171 9.23 -5.50 8.86
CA VAL A 171 9.49 -6.89 8.43
C VAL A 171 8.64 -7.33 7.24
N MET A 172 7.59 -6.59 6.86
CA MET A 172 6.87 -6.84 5.60
C MET A 172 7.74 -6.61 4.35
N ALA A 173 8.90 -5.95 4.49
CA ALA A 173 9.89 -5.79 3.44
C ALA A 173 10.79 -7.03 3.24
N GLU A 174 10.57 -8.10 4.03
CA GLU A 174 11.25 -9.39 3.89
C GLU A 174 10.45 -10.34 2.99
N GLU A 175 11.08 -11.40 2.48
CA GLU A 175 10.42 -12.48 1.74
C GLU A 175 10.00 -13.66 2.63
N TRP A 176 8.79 -14.19 2.40
CA TRP A 176 8.22 -15.30 3.19
C TRP A 176 8.97 -16.63 3.01
N GLN A 177 9.57 -16.86 1.83
CA GLN A 177 10.33 -18.10 1.52
C GLN A 177 11.73 -18.11 2.14
N GLY A 178 12.07 -17.08 2.91
CA GLY A 178 13.36 -16.92 3.56
C GLY A 178 14.09 -15.70 3.01
N GLU A 179 14.29 -14.72 3.88
CA GLU A 179 14.96 -13.48 3.54
C GLU A 179 16.49 -13.61 3.68
N PRO A 180 17.28 -13.43 2.61
CA PRO A 180 18.74 -13.46 2.69
C PRO A 180 19.33 -12.31 3.51
N ALA A 181 18.63 -11.17 3.61
CA ALA A 181 19.03 -10.02 4.41
C ALA A 181 17.89 -9.55 5.34
N PRO A 182 17.63 -10.25 6.47
CA PRO A 182 16.55 -9.88 7.38
C PRO A 182 16.76 -8.49 7.96
N VAL A 183 15.68 -7.75 8.23
CA VAL A 183 15.70 -6.35 8.68
C VAL A 183 16.56 -6.16 9.92
N ARG A 184 16.55 -7.12 10.85
CA ARG A 184 17.40 -7.12 12.07
C ARG A 184 18.91 -6.99 11.78
N SER A 185 19.36 -7.46 10.62
CA SER A 185 20.77 -7.50 10.19
C SER A 185 21.08 -6.61 8.99
N ARG A 186 20.09 -5.90 8.45
CA ARG A 186 20.26 -5.05 7.26
C ARG A 186 21.12 -3.81 7.57
N PRO A 187 22.05 -3.44 6.67
CA PRO A 187 22.81 -2.19 6.80
C PRO A 187 21.93 -0.93 6.81
N ASP A 188 20.80 -0.96 6.11
CA ASP A 188 19.83 0.12 5.97
C ASP A 188 18.66 0.03 6.96
N ARG A 189 18.77 -0.80 8.02
CA ARG A 189 17.71 -1.04 9.02
C ARG A 189 17.03 0.24 9.52
N GLU A 190 17.80 1.26 9.88
CA GLU A 190 17.23 2.51 10.38
C GLU A 190 16.42 3.26 9.31
N GLY A 191 16.81 3.14 8.03
CA GLY A 191 16.04 3.67 6.91
C GLY A 191 14.71 2.95 6.73
N VAL A 192 14.71 1.62 6.80
CA VAL A 192 13.50 0.78 6.75
C VAL A 192 12.54 1.15 7.89
N LEU A 193 13.06 1.28 9.12
CA LEU A 193 12.26 1.68 10.28
C LEU A 193 11.75 3.12 10.18
N ALA A 194 12.54 4.04 9.63
CA ALA A 194 12.11 5.42 9.38
C ALA A 194 10.97 5.47 8.36
N ASP A 195 11.04 4.69 7.29
CA ASP A 195 9.97 4.60 6.29
C ASP A 195 8.69 4.04 6.91
N ALA A 196 8.78 2.95 7.68
CA ALA A 196 7.63 2.41 8.42
C ALA A 196 6.99 3.44 9.37
N ARG A 197 7.79 4.26 10.07
CA ARG A 197 7.27 5.38 10.90
C ARG A 197 6.53 6.42 10.06
N ILE A 198 7.10 6.84 8.94
CA ILE A 198 6.43 7.78 8.00
C ILE A 198 5.06 7.23 7.57
N LEU A 199 4.96 5.92 7.35
CA LEU A 199 3.70 5.28 6.96
C LEU A 199 2.63 5.34 8.05
N LEU A 200 3.00 5.08 9.30
CA LEU A 200 2.09 5.08 10.45
C LEU A 200 1.76 6.50 10.94
N ASP A 201 2.69 7.46 10.82
CA ASP A 201 2.49 8.88 11.18
C ASP A 201 1.31 9.51 10.43
N ARG A 202 0.94 8.95 9.27
CA ARG A 202 -0.23 9.36 8.48
C ARG A 202 -1.51 9.42 9.31
N TYR A 203 -1.67 8.49 10.25
CA TYR A 203 -2.89 8.27 11.04
C TYR A 203 -2.92 9.11 12.33
N GLY A 204 -1.88 9.89 12.58
CA GLY A 204 -1.78 10.83 13.69
C GLY A 204 -1.27 10.21 14.98
N PRO A 205 -0.88 11.05 15.96
CA PRO A 205 -0.23 10.60 17.20
C PRO A 205 -1.15 9.81 18.14
N GLY A 206 -2.48 9.92 17.96
CA GLY A 206 -3.47 9.15 18.72
C GLY A 206 -3.88 7.84 18.06
N ALA A 207 -3.25 7.47 16.92
CA ALA A 207 -3.59 6.25 16.21
C ALA A 207 -3.36 5.02 17.08
N ARG A 208 -4.30 4.09 17.00
CA ARG A 208 -4.18 2.77 17.61
C ARG A 208 -3.81 1.75 16.54
N HIS A 209 -3.09 0.71 16.93
CA HIS A 209 -2.58 -0.29 16.01
C HIS A 209 -3.09 -1.68 16.39
N TRP A 210 -3.31 -2.51 15.38
CA TRP A 210 -3.70 -3.92 15.55
C TRP A 210 -2.96 -4.78 14.55
N THR A 211 -2.82 -6.06 14.87
CA THR A 211 -2.25 -7.08 13.98
C THR A 211 -3.01 -8.39 14.11
N ASN A 212 -2.92 -9.22 13.08
CA ASN A 212 -3.36 -10.63 13.14
C ASN A 212 -2.27 -11.56 13.70
N ALA A 213 -1.06 -11.05 13.98
CA ALA A 213 0.03 -11.84 14.57
C ALA A 213 -0.33 -12.33 15.98
N THR A 214 -0.26 -13.65 16.17
CA THR A 214 -0.67 -14.31 17.41
C THR A 214 0.24 -14.02 18.61
N ALA A 215 1.50 -13.65 18.37
CA ALA A 215 2.41 -13.19 19.42
C ALA A 215 1.83 -11.97 20.19
N ALA A 216 1.09 -11.12 19.49
CA ALA A 216 0.47 -9.94 20.07
C ALA A 216 -0.70 -10.25 21.03
N ALA A 217 -1.18 -11.50 21.05
CA ALA A 217 -2.26 -11.93 21.94
C ALA A 217 -1.87 -11.90 23.42
N SER A 218 -0.60 -12.19 23.73
CA SER A 218 -0.07 -12.20 25.10
C SER A 218 0.81 -11.01 25.43
N ASP A 219 1.37 -10.34 24.42
CA ASP A 219 2.30 -9.23 24.57
C ASP A 219 2.04 -8.19 23.47
N PRO A 220 1.57 -6.97 23.77
CA PRO A 220 1.30 -5.95 22.75
C PRO A 220 2.56 -5.35 22.13
N ALA A 221 3.76 -5.71 22.59
CA ALA A 221 5.04 -5.24 22.07
C ALA A 221 5.99 -6.39 21.69
N PRO A 222 5.56 -7.37 20.87
CA PRO A 222 6.42 -8.49 20.54
C PRO A 222 7.59 -8.03 19.64
N ASP A 223 8.74 -8.67 19.78
CA ASP A 223 9.94 -8.33 19.00
C ASP A 223 9.87 -8.92 17.57
N PHE A 224 9.12 -8.25 16.69
CA PHE A 224 9.00 -8.64 15.28
C PHE A 224 10.33 -8.63 14.54
N LEU A 225 11.28 -7.75 14.91
CA LEU A 225 12.59 -7.73 14.26
C LEU A 225 13.38 -8.99 14.60
N ALA A 226 13.33 -9.44 15.86
CA ALA A 226 13.95 -10.69 16.25
C ALA A 226 13.30 -11.90 15.57
N ALA A 227 11.97 -11.93 15.46
CA ALA A 227 11.25 -13.01 14.79
C ALA A 227 11.49 -13.04 13.27
N GLY A 228 11.48 -11.88 12.63
CA GLY A 228 11.39 -11.75 11.16
C GLY A 228 9.99 -12.08 10.64
N LEU A 229 9.77 -11.90 9.34
CA LEU A 229 8.48 -12.17 8.70
C LEU A 229 8.11 -13.65 8.79
N HIS A 230 9.01 -14.53 8.32
CA HIS A 230 8.84 -15.98 8.36
C HIS A 230 8.67 -16.55 9.79
N GLY A 231 9.15 -15.84 10.81
CA GLY A 231 9.00 -16.24 12.21
C GLY A 231 7.68 -15.84 12.85
N THR A 232 6.80 -15.14 12.12
CA THR A 232 5.60 -14.52 12.68
C THR A 232 4.33 -15.29 12.30
N ALA A 233 3.80 -16.06 13.27
CA ALA A 233 2.54 -16.78 13.10
C ALA A 233 1.31 -15.85 13.29
N SER A 234 0.28 -16.00 12.45
CA SER A 234 -0.89 -15.13 12.40
C SER A 234 -2.23 -15.89 12.34
N HIS A 235 -3.33 -15.18 12.59
CA HIS A 235 -4.64 -15.58 12.10
C HIS A 235 -4.76 -15.17 10.64
N THR A 236 -4.65 -16.13 9.72
CA THR A 236 -4.73 -15.83 8.28
C THR A 236 -6.08 -15.23 7.88
N PHE A 237 -6.02 -14.16 7.08
CA PHE A 237 -7.16 -13.51 6.44
C PHE A 237 -7.18 -13.82 4.93
N LEU A 238 -6.28 -14.67 4.45
CA LEU A 238 -6.18 -15.05 3.04
C LEU A 238 -7.26 -16.07 2.68
N THR A 239 -7.70 -16.02 1.42
CA THR A 239 -8.56 -17.06 0.87
C THR A 239 -7.80 -18.38 0.70
N SER A 240 -8.50 -19.50 0.85
CA SER A 240 -7.98 -20.84 0.50
C SER A 240 -8.20 -21.20 -0.98
N ALA A 241 -8.77 -20.29 -1.77
CA ALA A 241 -9.01 -20.51 -3.19
C ALA A 241 -7.69 -20.46 -3.98
N TYR A 242 -7.40 -21.54 -4.71
CA TYR A 242 -6.29 -21.59 -5.66
C TYR A 242 -6.67 -20.87 -6.94
N LEU A 243 -6.25 -19.61 -7.07
CA LEU A 243 -6.56 -18.72 -8.20
C LEU A 243 -5.27 -18.17 -8.80
N ASP A 244 -5.28 -17.96 -10.12
CA ASP A 244 -4.14 -17.44 -10.89
C ASP A 244 -2.82 -18.24 -10.72
N GLY A 245 -2.95 -19.52 -10.32
CA GLY A 245 -1.82 -20.41 -10.13
C GLY A 245 -1.07 -20.25 -8.81
N LEU A 246 -1.58 -19.42 -7.89
CA LEU A 246 -0.96 -19.09 -6.62
C LEU A 246 -1.60 -19.87 -5.45
N ASP A 247 -0.76 -20.46 -4.62
CA ASP A 247 -1.15 -20.97 -3.30
C ASP A 247 -0.76 -19.96 -2.22
N LEU A 248 -1.74 -19.53 -1.44
CA LEU A 248 -1.60 -18.50 -0.40
C LEU A 248 -1.47 -19.18 0.96
N TYR A 249 -0.35 -18.98 1.66
CA TYR A 249 -0.03 -19.85 2.82
C TYR A 249 0.16 -19.11 4.15
N GLU A 250 0.69 -17.88 4.15
CA GLU A 250 0.93 -17.10 5.37
C GLU A 250 0.68 -15.61 5.13
N ASP A 251 0.38 -14.87 6.19
CA ASP A 251 0.23 -13.42 6.12
C ASP A 251 0.66 -12.71 7.40
N LEU A 252 0.96 -11.43 7.26
CA LEU A 252 1.16 -10.53 8.38
C LEU A 252 0.45 -9.22 8.07
N GLY A 253 -0.48 -8.85 8.94
CA GLY A 253 -1.27 -7.63 8.84
C GLY A 253 -0.94 -6.62 9.92
N VAL A 254 -0.93 -5.34 9.55
CA VAL A 254 -0.95 -4.19 10.46
C VAL A 254 -2.10 -3.28 10.06
N ILE A 255 -2.92 -2.93 11.04
CA ILE A 255 -4.02 -1.98 10.90
C ILE A 255 -3.72 -0.77 11.77
N ALA A 256 -3.81 0.42 11.20
CA ALA A 256 -3.69 1.69 11.92
C ALA A 256 -5.02 2.43 11.88
N VAL A 257 -5.62 2.73 13.02
CA VAL A 257 -6.90 3.47 13.11
C VAL A 257 -6.64 4.82 13.75
N GLY A 258 -6.74 5.86 12.94
CA GLY A 258 -6.79 7.25 13.39
C GLY A 258 -8.24 7.75 13.53
N ASP A 259 -8.37 9.05 13.77
CA ASP A 259 -9.68 9.69 13.93
C ASP A 259 -10.44 9.81 12.59
N ASP A 260 -9.71 10.08 11.50
CA ASP A 260 -10.29 10.34 10.17
C ASP A 260 -10.00 9.24 9.14
N GLU A 261 -9.02 8.38 9.39
CA GLU A 261 -8.49 7.42 8.41
C GLU A 261 -8.18 6.06 9.05
N VAL A 262 -8.31 5.01 8.25
CA VAL A 262 -7.86 3.66 8.59
C VAL A 262 -6.88 3.14 7.54
N GLY A 263 -5.73 2.66 8.00
CA GLY A 263 -4.70 2.02 7.21
C GLY A 263 -4.75 0.52 7.33
N VAL A 264 -4.60 -0.17 6.20
CA VAL A 264 -4.43 -1.62 6.13
C VAL A 264 -3.15 -1.89 5.37
N PHE A 265 -2.21 -2.57 6.03
CA PHE A 265 -0.93 -3.00 5.49
C PHE A 265 -0.84 -4.51 5.67
N TRP A 266 -0.58 -5.24 4.61
CA TRP A 266 -0.56 -6.70 4.63
C TRP A 266 0.59 -7.22 3.78
N SER A 267 1.40 -8.12 4.33
CA SER A 267 2.33 -8.95 3.57
C SER A 267 1.73 -10.34 3.38
N ILE A 268 1.93 -10.91 2.18
CA ILE A 268 1.22 -12.09 1.70
C ILE A 268 2.25 -13.11 1.21
N GLY A 269 2.26 -14.29 1.81
CA GLY A 269 3.04 -15.44 1.37
C GLY A 269 2.30 -16.16 0.26
N ALA A 270 2.94 -16.25 -0.92
CA ALA A 270 2.42 -16.96 -2.07
C ALA A 270 3.49 -17.85 -2.73
N TYR A 271 3.07 -18.97 -3.32
CA TYR A 271 3.92 -19.92 -4.07
C TYR A 271 3.24 -20.37 -5.36
#